data_AF-A0A5B7DJT9-F1
#
_entry.id   AF-A0A5B7DJT9-F1
#
_cell.length_a   1.000
_cell.length_b   1.000
_cell.length_c   1.000
_cell.angle_alpha   90.00
_cell.angle_beta   90.00
_cell.angle_gamma   90.00
#
_symmetry.space_group_name_H-M   'P 1'
#
loop_
_entity.id
_entity.type
_entity.pdbx_description
1 polymer ?
#
loop_
_entity_poly.entity_id
_entity_poly.type
_entity_poly.pdbx_seq_one_letter_code
_entity_poly.pdbx_strand_id
1 'polypeptide(L)'
;MSKDQVVVRELHLDWQVDFTRQVVAGFVLLTVECVQEGQDLILDTRDLVIKSVQDSVSSRDLTHTLGEAHPNFGAPLSVTLPEPGKKTTSINSACPVQILY
;
A
#
# COMPACT_ATOMS: atom_id res chain seq x y z
N MET A 1 -17.59 -8.49 -2.59
CA MET A 1 -16.92 -7.18 -2.63
C MET A 1 -16.31 -7.03 -4.02
N SER A 2 -16.70 -6.02 -4.81
CA SER A 2 -16.08 -5.78 -6.13
C SER A 2 -14.70 -5.14 -5.92
N LYS A 3 -13.73 -5.47 -6.77
CA LYS A 3 -12.33 -5.00 -6.67
C LYS A 3 -12.14 -3.50 -6.94
N ASP A 4 -13.21 -2.78 -7.24
CA ASP A 4 -13.13 -1.42 -7.80
C ASP A 4 -13.37 -0.31 -6.75
N GLN A 5 -13.32 -0.66 -5.46
CA GLN A 5 -13.57 0.29 -4.37
C GLN A 5 -12.30 1.06 -3.95
N VAL A 6 -11.12 0.54 -4.29
CA VAL A 6 -9.81 1.15 -4.02
C VAL A 6 -8.96 1.01 -5.29
N VAL A 7 -8.49 2.12 -5.84
CA VAL A 7 -7.80 2.16 -7.14
C VAL A 7 -6.42 2.78 -6.99
N VAL A 8 -5.38 2.06 -7.39
CA VAL A 8 -4.03 2.62 -7.53
C VAL A 8 -3.95 3.41 -8.83
N ARG A 9 -3.63 4.71 -8.75
CA ARG A 9 -3.51 5.61 -9.90
C ARG A 9 -2.08 5.76 -10.39
N GLU A 10 -1.15 5.81 -9.44
CA GLU A 10 0.25 6.05 -9.72
C GLU A 10 1.11 5.16 -8.83
N LEU A 11 2.29 4.84 -9.35
CA LEU A 11 3.30 4.04 -8.69
C LEU A 11 4.67 4.67 -8.98
N HIS A 12 5.41 4.94 -7.91
CA HIS A 12 6.80 5.39 -7.96
C HIS A 12 7.66 4.41 -7.16
N LEU A 13 8.76 3.96 -7.77
CA LEU A 13 9.70 3.01 -7.18
C LEU A 13 11.03 3.71 -6.94
N ASP A 14 11.53 3.60 -5.72
CA ASP A 14 12.89 3.97 -5.35
C ASP A 14 13.57 2.75 -4.74
N TRP A 15 14.42 2.10 -5.52
CA TRP A 15 15.03 0.82 -5.22
C TRP A 15 16.54 0.86 -5.33
N GLN A 16 17.16 0.11 -4.42
CA GLN A 16 18.57 -0.22 -4.45
C GLN A 16 18.73 -1.73 -4.62
N VAL A 17 19.57 -2.13 -5.59
CA VAL A 17 19.95 -3.53 -5.79
C VAL A 17 21.23 -3.82 -5.01
N ASP A 18 21.18 -4.77 -4.08
CA ASP A 18 22.34 -5.27 -3.35
C ASP A 18 22.72 -6.66 -3.89
N PHE A 19 23.76 -6.69 -4.72
CA PHE A 19 24.25 -7.93 -5.32
C PHE A 19 24.94 -8.86 -4.32
N THR A 20 25.51 -8.32 -3.24
CA THR A 20 26.17 -9.13 -2.20
C THR A 20 25.13 -9.92 -1.43
N ARG A 21 24.03 -9.26 -1.06
CA ARG A 21 22.92 -9.86 -0.31
C ARG A 21 21.87 -10.52 -1.21
N GLN A 22 21.95 -10.32 -2.53
CA GLN A 22 20.98 -10.78 -3.52
C GLN A 22 19.55 -10.30 -3.23
N VAL A 23 19.40 -9.03 -2.84
CA VAL A 23 18.10 -8.42 -2.52
C VAL A 23 17.90 -7.11 -3.27
N VAL A 24 16.63 -6.78 -3.50
CA VAL A 24 16.19 -5.42 -3.83
C VAL A 24 15.55 -4.84 -2.58
N ALA A 25 16.02 -3.67 -2.14
CA ALA A 25 15.48 -2.97 -0.99
C ALA A 25 15.10 -1.54 -1.39
N GLY A 26 14.14 -0.96 -0.69
CA GLY A 26 13.69 0.40 -0.97
C GLY A 26 12.21 0.55 -0.69
N PHE A 27 11.55 1.46 -1.40
CA PHE A 27 10.12 1.68 -1.20
C PHE A 27 9.36 1.81 -2.51
N VAL A 28 8.05 1.61 -2.40
CA VAL A 28 7.08 2.06 -3.39
C VAL A 28 6.21 3.15 -2.78
N LEU A 29 5.96 4.20 -3.55
CA LEU A 29 4.93 5.19 -3.26
C LEU A 29 3.75 4.97 -4.21
N LEU A 30 2.58 4.76 -3.65
CA LEU A 30 1.33 4.52 -4.36
C LEU A 30 0.37 5.68 -4.14
N THR A 31 -0.16 6.25 -5.22
CA THR A 31 -1.29 7.18 -5.13
C THR A 31 -2.58 6.36 -5.23
N VAL A 32 -3.36 6.30 -4.15
CA VAL A 32 -4.53 5.43 -4.04
C VAL A 32 -5.81 6.27 -3.92
N GLU A 33 -6.82 5.96 -4.70
CA GLU A 33 -8.16 6.57 -4.59
C GLU A 33 -9.15 5.59 -3.99
N CYS A 34 -9.92 6.04 -2.99
CA CYS A 34 -11.03 5.27 -2.42
C CYS A 34 -12.37 5.78 -2.94
N VAL A 35 -13.20 4.84 -3.42
CA VAL A 35 -14.57 5.11 -3.85
C VAL A 35 -15.54 5.09 -2.66
N GLN A 36 -15.17 4.42 -1.55
CA GLN A 36 -15.96 4.31 -0.32
C GLN A 36 -15.06 4.42 0.92
N GLU A 37 -15.60 4.95 2.02
CA GLU A 37 -14.90 5.06 3.30
C GLU A 37 -14.67 3.68 3.93
N GLY A 38 -13.61 3.56 4.76
CA GLY A 38 -13.34 2.36 5.56
C GLY A 38 -12.89 1.13 4.76
N GLN A 39 -12.40 1.31 3.54
CA GLN A 39 -11.89 0.21 2.71
C GLN A 39 -10.39 0.00 2.97
N ASP A 40 -9.99 -1.27 3.04
CA ASP A 40 -8.59 -1.65 3.06
C ASP A 40 -8.03 -1.69 1.63
N LEU A 41 -6.78 -1.26 1.47
CA LEU A 41 -5.98 -1.57 0.29
C LEU A 41 -5.39 -2.97 0.47
N ILE A 42 -5.77 -3.90 -0.42
CA ILE A 42 -5.22 -5.26 -0.43
C ILE A 42 -4.27 -5.39 -1.63
N LEU A 43 -3.01 -5.69 -1.35
CA LEU A 43 -1.95 -5.86 -2.34
C LEU A 43 -1.45 -7.30 -2.37
N ASP A 44 -1.14 -7.80 -3.56
CA ASP A 44 -0.45 -9.07 -3.71
C ASP A 44 1.03 -8.91 -3.34
N THR A 45 1.55 -9.82 -2.52
CA THR A 45 2.98 -9.85 -2.17
C THR A 45 3.52 -11.28 -2.23
N ARG A 46 4.81 -11.44 -2.52
CA ARG A 46 5.49 -12.73 -2.47
C ARG A 46 6.93 -12.52 -2.01
N ASP A 47 7.32 -13.27 -0.97
CA ASP A 47 8.67 -13.26 -0.41
C ASP A 47 9.19 -11.83 -0.09
N LEU A 48 8.27 -10.92 0.26
CA LEU A 48 8.58 -9.56 0.67
C LEU A 48 8.61 -9.45 2.19
N VAL A 49 9.63 -8.76 2.70
CA VAL A 49 9.70 -8.36 4.11
C VAL A 49 9.21 -6.92 4.21
N ILE A 50 7.96 -6.72 4.66
CA ILE A 50 7.40 -5.39 4.84
C ILE A 50 7.96 -4.79 6.14
N LYS A 51 8.69 -3.67 6.01
CA LYS A 51 9.28 -2.95 7.16
C LYS A 51 8.34 -1.90 7.73
N SER A 52 7.65 -1.17 6.88
CA SER A 52 6.65 -0.17 7.28
C SER A 52 5.69 0.16 6.14
N VAL A 53 4.52 0.64 6.52
CA VAL A 53 3.53 1.24 5.63
C VAL A 53 3.10 2.58 6.22
N GLN A 54 3.17 3.66 5.45
CA GLN A 54 2.97 5.03 5.93
C GLN A 54 2.13 5.85 4.96
N ASP A 55 1.39 6.81 5.49
CA ASP A 55 0.92 7.96 4.70
C ASP A 55 2.13 8.87 4.43
N SER A 56 2.51 9.01 3.17
CA SER A 56 3.70 9.78 2.78
C SER A 56 3.61 11.29 3.05
N VAL A 57 2.38 11.84 3.12
CA VAL A 57 2.18 13.28 3.37
C VAL A 57 2.28 13.58 4.86
N SER A 58 1.64 12.76 5.69
CA SER A 58 1.66 12.97 7.14
C SER A 58 2.80 12.24 7.86
N SER A 59 3.51 11.35 7.15
CA SER A 59 4.52 10.43 7.68
C SER A 59 4.01 9.57 8.84
N ARG A 60 2.69 9.35 8.92
CA ARG A 60 2.07 8.51 9.96
C ARG A 60 2.05 7.07 9.51
N ASP A 61 2.36 6.17 10.43
CA ASP A 61 2.23 4.73 10.20
C ASP A 61 0.76 4.36 9.97
N LEU A 62 0.54 3.51 8.97
CA LEU A 62 -0.74 2.90 8.67
C LEU A 62 -0.77 1.47 9.20
N THR A 63 -1.89 1.11 9.82
CA THR A 63 -2.13 -0.26 10.25
C THR A 63 -2.11 -1.17 9.04
N HIS A 64 -1.31 -2.23 9.09
CA HIS A 64 -1.24 -3.21 8.03
C HIS A 64 -1.02 -4.62 8.59
N THR A 65 -1.46 -5.62 7.83
CA THR A 65 -1.27 -7.03 8.15
C THR A 65 -0.82 -7.80 6.90
N LEU A 66 0.15 -8.68 7.08
CA LEU A 66 0.52 -9.66 6.07
C LEU A 66 -0.25 -10.95 6.38
N GLY A 67 -1.14 -11.36 5.47
CA GLY A 67 -1.95 -12.55 5.63
C GLY A 67 -1.16 -13.85 5.43
N GLU A 68 -1.85 -14.98 5.55
CA GLU A 68 -1.24 -16.28 5.31
C GLU A 68 -0.77 -16.43 3.86
N ALA A 69 0.45 -16.95 3.69
CA ALA A 69 1.01 -17.21 2.37
C ALA A 69 0.32 -18.42 1.73
N HIS A 70 -0.25 -18.20 0.55
CA HIS A 70 -0.75 -19.25 -0.33
C HIS A 70 0.34 -19.67 -1.34
N PRO A 71 0.58 -20.97 -1.56
CA PRO A 71 1.68 -21.45 -2.41
C PRO A 71 1.74 -20.83 -3.81
N ASN A 72 0.56 -20.59 -4.41
CA ASN A 72 0.46 -20.07 -5.78
C ASN A 72 0.24 -18.55 -5.86
N PHE A 73 -0.19 -17.90 -4.77
CA PHE A 73 -0.63 -16.49 -4.78
C PHE A 73 0.25 -15.59 -3.91
N GLY A 74 1.15 -16.16 -3.10
CA GLY A 74 1.88 -15.38 -2.11
C GLY A 74 0.98 -14.99 -0.93
N ALA A 75 1.30 -13.89 -0.25
CA ALA A 75 0.56 -13.40 0.90
C ALA A 75 -0.13 -12.06 0.58
N PRO A 76 -1.39 -11.85 1.00
CA PRO A 76 -2.04 -10.56 0.85
C PRO A 76 -1.50 -9.58 1.90
N LEU A 77 -1.08 -8.39 1.48
CA LEU A 77 -0.82 -7.27 2.37
C LEU A 77 -2.08 -6.40 2.44
N SER A 78 -2.72 -6.37 3.60
CA SER A 78 -3.89 -5.52 3.85
C SER A 78 -3.43 -4.25 4.58
N VAL A 79 -3.78 -3.07 4.06
CA VAL A 79 -3.45 -1.77 4.64
C VAL A 79 -4.73 -1.02 4.92
N THR A 80 -4.95 -0.64 6.18
CA THR A 80 -6.08 0.19 6.57
C THR A 80 -5.82 1.64 6.16
N LEU A 81 -6.62 2.12 5.21
CA LEU A 81 -6.52 3.49 4.74
C LEU A 81 -7.21 4.44 5.73
N PRO A 82 -6.66 5.65 5.92
CA PRO A 82 -7.32 6.65 6.75
C PRO A 82 -8.66 7.05 6.13
N GLU A 83 -9.65 7.37 6.98
CA GLU A 83 -10.89 7.95 6.49
C GLU A 83 -10.57 9.21 5.66
N PRO A 84 -11.23 9.41 4.50
CA PRO A 84 -11.02 10.60 3.71
C PRO A 84 -11.32 11.82 4.59
N GLY A 85 -10.27 12.56 4.93
CA GLY A 85 -10.36 13.70 5.82
C GLY A 85 -11.43 14.64 5.30
N LYS A 86 -12.46 14.89 6.13
CA LYS A 86 -13.66 15.68 5.85
C LYS A 86 -13.32 17.10 5.34
N LYS A 87 -12.91 17.22 4.08
CA LYS A 87 -12.71 18.48 3.36
C LYS A 87 -13.17 18.30 1.91
N THR A 88 -14.39 18.77 1.69
CA THR A 88 -14.88 19.35 0.43
C THR A 88 -15.22 18.37 -0.69
N THR A 89 -16.49 17.95 -0.74
CA THR A 89 -17.32 17.79 -1.97
C THR A 89 -16.65 17.16 -3.20
N SER A 90 -15.71 16.24 -3.02
CA SER A 90 -15.03 15.56 -4.11
C SER A 90 -14.97 14.09 -3.75
N ILE A 91 -15.91 13.33 -4.31
CA ILE A 91 -15.70 11.91 -4.57
C ILE A 91 -14.31 11.78 -5.22
N ASN A 92 -13.44 10.89 -4.74
CA ASN A 92 -12.01 10.73 -5.08
C ASN A 92 -11.02 11.50 -4.18
N SER A 93 -10.95 11.14 -2.89
CA SER A 93 -9.81 11.53 -2.05
C SER A 93 -8.63 10.63 -2.34
N ALA A 94 -7.51 11.21 -2.78
CA ALA A 94 -6.25 10.50 -3.00
C ALA A 94 -5.48 10.35 -1.68
N CYS A 95 -5.07 9.12 -1.35
CA CYS A 95 -4.22 8.78 -0.22
C CYS A 95 -2.88 8.25 -0.75
N PRO A 96 -1.77 8.97 -0.51
CA PRO A 96 -0.46 8.55 -0.97
C PRO A 96 0.20 7.62 0.07
N VAL A 97 0.26 6.33 -0.25
CA VAL A 97 0.74 5.24 0.61
C VAL A 97 2.17 4.86 0.25
N GLN A 98 3.09 4.96 1.19
CA GLN A 98 4.47 4.50 1.04
C GLN A 98 4.68 3.16 1.74
N ILE A 99 5.25 2.19 1.05
CA ILE A 99 5.56 0.85 1.57
C ILE A 99 7.06 0.61 1.45
N LEU A 100 7.71 0.33 2.57
CA LEU A 100 9.15 0.05 2.66
C LEU A 100 9.40 -1.46 2.78
N TYR A 101 10.33 -2.00 1.97
CA TYR A 101 10.79 -3.40 1.99
C TYR A 101 12.30 -3.53 1.89
#